data_AF-A0A514ZZX8-F1
#
_entry.id   AF-A0A514ZZX8-F1
#
_cell.length_a   1.000
_cell.length_b   1.000
_cell.length_c   1.000
_cell.angle_alpha   90.00
_cell.angle_beta   90.00
_cell.angle_gamma   90.00
#
_symmetry.space_group_name_H-M   'P 1'
#
loop_
_entity.id
_entity.type
_entity.pdbx_description
1 polymer ?
#
loop_
_entity_poly.entity_id
_entity_poly.type
_entity_poly.pdbx_seq_one_letter_code
_entity_poly.pdbx_strand_id
1 'polypeptide(L)'
;MVDPEEMISQFNRYASDKLIERIKEVLSEKDPTLDWTTIRVIANFNENRFYFESKDPQIEERLRIVYEKLSEALPDKPAITR
;
A
#
# COMPACT_ATOMS: atom_id res chain seq x y z
N MET A 1 -19.63 -9.61 -24.98
CA MET A 1 -18.75 -10.54 -24.23
C MET A 1 -17.84 -9.65 -23.42
N VAL A 2 -17.75 -9.85 -22.11
CA VAL A 2 -16.86 -9.04 -21.27
C VAL A 2 -15.46 -9.63 -21.43
N ASP A 3 -14.50 -8.82 -21.85
CA ASP A 3 -13.13 -9.26 -22.05
C ASP A 3 -12.54 -9.75 -20.70
N PRO A 4 -12.05 -11.00 -20.62
CA PRO A 4 -11.50 -11.54 -19.39
C PRO A 4 -10.29 -10.73 -18.89
N GLU A 5 -9.53 -10.10 -19.78
CA GLU A 5 -8.45 -9.16 -19.43
C GLU A 5 -8.97 -7.88 -18.75
N GLU A 6 -10.16 -7.42 -19.13
CA GLU A 6 -10.82 -6.27 -18.52
C GLU A 6 -11.33 -6.62 -17.12
N MET A 7 -11.91 -7.82 -16.93
CA MET A 7 -12.30 -8.30 -15.60
C MET A 7 -11.11 -8.45 -14.66
N ILE A 8 -10.00 -9.03 -15.12
CA ILE A 8 -8.79 -9.19 -14.31
C ILE A 8 -8.23 -7.81 -13.95
N SER A 9 -8.22 -6.85 -14.88
CA SER A 9 -7.78 -5.48 -14.62
C SER A 9 -8.66 -4.76 -13.60
N GLN A 10 -9.97 -4.92 -13.68
CA GLN A 10 -10.92 -4.34 -12.71
C GLN A 10 -10.79 -5.00 -11.33
N PHE A 11 -10.64 -6.32 -11.27
CA PHE A 11 -10.41 -7.04 -10.01
C PHE A 11 -9.08 -6.65 -9.37
N ASN A 12 -8.01 -6.53 -10.16
CA ASN A 12 -6.72 -6.08 -9.68
C ASN A 12 -6.80 -4.65 -9.14
N ARG A 13 -7.48 -3.71 -9.83
CA ARG A 13 -7.72 -2.37 -9.30
C ARG A 13 -8.51 -2.38 -8.00
N TYR A 14 -9.60 -3.15 -7.93
CA TYR A 14 -10.40 -3.25 -6.72
C TYR A 14 -9.61 -3.81 -5.52
N ALA A 15 -8.83 -4.86 -5.76
CA ALA A 15 -7.92 -5.42 -4.75
C ALA A 15 -6.84 -4.39 -4.34
N SER A 16 -6.36 -3.60 -5.30
CA SER A 16 -5.42 -2.50 -5.03
C SER A 16 -6.00 -1.45 -4.12
N ASP A 17 -7.19 -0.95 -4.45
CA ASP A 17 -7.85 0.09 -3.69
C ASP A 17 -8.15 -0.40 -2.28
N LYS A 18 -8.61 -1.65 -2.13
CA LYS A 18 -8.85 -2.25 -0.81
C LYS A 18 -7.59 -2.40 0.02
N LEU A 19 -6.47 -2.82 -0.59
CA LEU A 19 -5.19 -2.92 0.10
C LEU A 19 -4.65 -1.54 0.50
N ILE A 20 -4.79 -0.54 -0.37
CA ILE A 20 -4.41 0.84 -0.10
C ILE A 20 -5.24 1.42 1.06
N GLU A 21 -6.57 1.25 1.02
CA GLU A 21 -7.47 1.65 2.11
C GLU A 21 -7.03 1.01 3.43
N ARG A 22 -6.76 -0.31 3.41
CA ARG A 22 -6.38 -1.03 4.61
C ARG A 22 -5.05 -0.55 5.20
N ILE A 23 -4.07 -0.29 4.35
CA ILE A 23 -2.77 0.26 4.79
C ILE A 23 -2.94 1.66 5.34
N LYS A 24 -3.77 2.50 4.72
CA LYS A 24 -4.09 3.83 5.25
C LYS A 24 -4.74 3.74 6.62
N GLU A 25 -5.70 2.84 6.83
CA GLU A 25 -6.32 2.61 8.15
C GLU A 25 -5.27 2.22 9.19
N VAL A 26 -4.49 1.17 8.92
CA VAL A 26 -3.49 0.66 9.88
C VAL A 26 -2.42 1.71 10.21
N LEU A 27 -1.96 2.45 9.20
CA LEU A 27 -0.98 3.52 9.40
C LEU A 27 -1.61 4.71 10.13
N SER A 28 -2.87 5.05 9.89
CA SER A 28 -3.61 6.08 10.66
C SER A 28 -3.76 5.70 12.12
N GLU A 29 -4.01 4.42 12.41
CA GLU A 29 -4.09 3.91 13.79
C GLU A 29 -2.73 3.98 14.49
N LYS A 30 -1.63 3.73 13.77
CA LYS A 30 -0.26 3.79 14.31
C LYS A 30 0.27 5.20 14.45
N ASP A 31 -0.10 6.10 13.54
CA ASP A 31 0.32 7.49 13.54
C ASP A 31 -0.84 8.39 13.09
N PRO A 32 -1.73 8.78 14.03
CA PRO A 32 -2.90 9.62 13.75
C PRO A 32 -2.53 11.07 13.44
N THR A 33 -1.24 11.44 13.49
CA THR A 33 -0.77 12.79 13.18
C THR A 33 -0.53 13.03 11.70
N LEU A 34 -0.59 11.97 10.87
CA LEU A 34 -0.39 12.04 9.44
C LEU A 34 -1.63 12.59 8.71
N ASP A 35 -1.40 13.63 7.92
CA ASP A 35 -2.42 14.17 7.02
C ASP A 35 -2.47 13.37 5.70
N TRP A 36 -3.38 12.41 5.66
CA TRP A 36 -3.64 11.55 4.50
C TRP A 36 -4.16 12.27 3.27
N THR A 37 -4.59 13.53 3.38
CA THR A 37 -4.99 14.33 2.20
C THR A 37 -3.78 14.73 1.35
N THR A 38 -2.59 14.74 1.96
CA THR A 38 -1.33 15.11 1.30
C THR A 38 -0.51 13.90 0.84
N ILE A 39 -0.94 12.69 1.21
CA ILE A 39 -0.22 11.44 1.01
C ILE A 39 -0.89 10.62 -0.08
N ARG A 40 -0.15 10.30 -1.13
CA ARG A 40 -0.54 9.35 -2.16
C ARG A 40 0.10 8.01 -1.88
N VAL A 41 -0.72 6.97 -1.86
CA VAL A 41 -0.26 5.58 -1.70
C VAL A 41 -0.35 4.90 -3.05
N ILE A 42 0.73 4.28 -3.49
CA ILE A 42 0.85 3.57 -4.76
C ILE A 42 1.15 2.11 -4.43
N ALA A 43 0.30 1.20 -4.88
CA ALA A 43 0.54 -0.23 -4.76
C ALA A 43 1.28 -0.74 -6.01
N ASN A 44 2.41 -1.41 -5.82
CA ASN A 44 3.11 -2.14 -6.86
C ASN A 44 2.94 -3.64 -6.63
N PHE A 45 2.07 -4.27 -7.44
CA PHE A 45 1.77 -5.70 -7.36
C PHE A 45 2.93 -6.58 -7.80
N ASN A 46 3.75 -6.13 -8.74
CA ASN A 46 4.87 -6.92 -9.25
C ASN A 46 5.94 -7.12 -8.17
N GLU A 47 6.13 -6.11 -7.32
CA GLU A 47 7.09 -6.15 -6.22
C GLU A 47 6.45 -6.47 -4.88
N ASN A 48 5.11 -6.60 -4.84
CA ASN A 48 4.32 -6.70 -3.62
C ASN A 48 4.70 -5.63 -2.58
N ARG A 49 4.87 -4.38 -3.04
CA ARG A 49 5.32 -3.24 -2.24
C ARG A 49 4.36 -2.07 -2.36
N PHE A 50 4.35 -1.23 -1.33
CA PHE A 50 3.65 0.05 -1.35
C PHE A 50 4.68 1.17 -1.33
N TYR A 51 4.41 2.17 -2.17
CA TYR A 51 5.17 3.40 -2.25
C TYR A 51 4.29 4.54 -1.74
N PHE A 52 4.90 5.46 -1.00
CA PHE A 52 4.24 6.62 -0.42
C PHE A 52 4.86 7.86 -1.04
N GLU A 53 4.04 8.67 -1.70
CA GLU A 53 4.44 9.99 -2.19
C GLU A 53 3.75 11.05 -1.33
N SER A 54 4.50 12.05 -0.89
CA SER A 54 4.00 13.21 -0.15
C SER A 54 4.75 14.47 -0.58
N LYS A 55 4.14 15.63 -0.35
CA LYS A 55 4.85 16.91 -0.53
C LYS A 55 5.95 17.11 0.52
N ASP A 56 5.87 16.38 1.63
CA ASP A 56 6.87 16.42 2.70
C ASP A 56 7.69 15.11 2.69
N PRO A 57 9.00 15.17 2.38
CA PRO A 57 9.85 13.98 2.35
C PRO A 57 10.04 13.34 3.74
N GLN A 58 9.82 14.07 4.84
CA GLN A 58 9.85 13.48 6.18
C GLN A 58 8.64 12.59 6.42
N ILE A 59 7.49 12.95 5.84
CA ILE A 59 6.28 12.12 5.88
C ILE A 59 6.50 10.82 5.10
N GLU A 60 7.12 10.89 3.91
CA GLU A 60 7.45 9.70 3.12
C GLU A 60 8.35 8.74 3.89
N GLU A 61 9.43 9.25 4.50
CA GLU A 61 10.36 8.42 5.25
C GLU A 61 9.70 7.82 6.51
N ARG A 62 8.89 8.60 7.24
CA ARG A 62 8.13 8.09 8.40
C ARG A 62 7.17 6.98 7.99
N LEU A 63 6.40 7.18 6.92
CA LEU A 63 5.48 6.16 6.40
C LEU A 63 6.22 4.90 5.96
N ARG A 64 7.37 5.05 5.28
CA ARG A 64 8.20 3.92 4.86
C ARG A 64 8.67 3.12 6.06
N ILE A 65 9.18 3.78 7.11
CA ILE A 65 9.66 3.11 8.34
C ILE A 65 8.51 2.39 9.06
N VAL A 66 7.33 3.02 9.18
CA VAL A 66 6.18 2.39 9.83
C VAL A 66 5.68 1.20 9.01
N TYR A 67 5.64 1.34 7.68
CA TYR A 67 5.28 0.26 6.77
C TYR A 67 6.29 -0.90 6.81
N GLU A 68 7.59 -0.63 6.82
CA GLU A 68 8.63 -1.66 6.95
C GLU A 68 8.45 -2.44 8.26
N LYS A 69 8.27 -1.75 9.39
CA LYS A 69 8.00 -2.39 10.69
C LYS A 69 6.72 -3.23 10.69
N LEU A 70 5.66 -2.77 10.02
CA LEU A 70 4.43 -3.55 9.85
C LEU A 70 4.67 -4.78 8.96
N SER A 71 5.45 -4.65 7.89
CA SER A 71 5.77 -5.74 6.98
C SER A 71 6.67 -6.80 7.62
N GLU A 72 7.54 -6.42 8.56
CA GLU A 72 8.33 -7.34 9.37
C GLU A 72 7.51 -8.01 10.48
N ALA A 73 6.50 -7.31 11.01
CA ALA A 73 5.60 -7.84 12.05
C ALA A 73 4.47 -8.73 11.50
N LEU A 74 4.20 -8.68 10.19
CA LEU A 74 3.27 -9.60 9.52
C LEU A 74 4.04 -10.87 9.12
N PRO A 75 3.76 -12.04 9.71
CA PRO A 75 4.50 -13.27 9.43
C PRO A 75 4.31 -13.84 8.01
N ASP A 76 3.43 -13.25 7.21
CA ASP A 76 3.21 -13.60 5.81
C ASP A 76 3.87 -12.57 4.89
N LYS A 77 5.21 -12.63 4.80
CA LYS A 77 5.82 -12.40 3.49
C LYS A 77 5.30 -13.54 2.61
N PRO A 78 4.56 -13.32 1.52
CA PRO A 78 4.68 -14.24 0.41
C PRO A 78 6.15 -14.17 0.03
N ALA A 79 6.91 -15.20 0.41
CA ALA A 79 8.24 -15.41 -0.09
C ALA A 79 8.12 -15.45 -1.61
N ILE A 80 8.43 -14.34 -2.27
CA ILE A 80 8.71 -14.37 -3.71
C ILE A 80 10.09 -15.03 -3.80
N THR A 81 10.08 -16.36 -3.71
CA THR A 81 11.19 -17.18 -4.15
C THR A 81 11.13 -17.19 -5.67
N ARG A 82 12.02 -16.43 -6.31
CA ARG A 82 12.58 -16.86 -7.59
C ARG A 82 14.00 -16.35 -7.77
#